data_AF-A0A2U2DK56-F1
#
_entry.id   AF-A0A2U2DK56-F1
#
_cell.length_a   1.000
_cell.length_b   1.000
_cell.length_c   1.000
_cell.angle_alpha   90.00
_cell.angle_beta   90.00
_cell.angle_gamma   90.00
#
_symmetry.space_group_name_H-M   'P 1'
#
loop_
_entity.id
_entity.type
_entity.pdbx_description
1 polymer ?
#
loop_
_entity_poly.entity_id
_entity_poly.type
_entity_poly.pdbx_seq_one_letter_code
_entity_poly.pdbx_strand_id
1 'polypeptide(L)'
;MPDQDFSAEFSALIARHREIIIAMLESNQFSPMTASDGATVARVAEELMLRTRIIAWQPTNRDEAYRKLEHLVQALAAGAPIDRMSVDIAVKTVESFISRR
;
A
#
# COMPACT_ATOMS: atom_id res chain seq x y z
N MET A 1 -0.92 -15.10 21.98
CA MET A 1 0.23 -14.59 21.20
C MET A 1 -0.33 -13.65 20.15
N PRO A 2 -0.32 -12.33 20.39
CA PRO A 2 -0.99 -11.36 19.51
C PRO A 2 -0.16 -10.97 18.26
N ASP A 3 1.16 -11.12 18.29
CA ASP A 3 2.03 -10.58 17.23
C ASP A 3 1.93 -11.30 15.87
N GLN A 4 1.50 -12.57 15.86
CA GLN A 4 1.31 -13.32 14.61
C GLN A 4 0.08 -12.87 13.82
N ASP A 5 -0.99 -12.48 14.53
CA ASP A 5 -2.26 -12.08 13.91
C ASP A 5 -2.12 -10.74 13.18
N PHE A 6 -1.36 -9.79 13.75
CA PHE A 6 -1.11 -8.48 13.12
C PHE A 6 -0.24 -8.55 11.87
N SER A 7 0.82 -9.38 11.88
CA SER A 7 1.67 -9.59 10.70
C SER A 7 0.91 -10.26 9.56
N ALA A 8 -0.02 -11.16 9.88
CA ALA A 8 -0.90 -11.80 8.88
C ALA A 8 -1.88 -10.79 8.27
N GLU A 9 -2.49 -9.93 9.10
CA GLU A 9 -3.36 -8.84 8.62
C GLU A 9 -2.60 -7.91 7.66
N PHE A 10 -1.40 -7.46 8.03
CA PHE A 10 -0.62 -6.57 7.19
C PHE A 10 -0.26 -7.20 5.83
N SER A 11 0.12 -8.47 5.87
CA SER A 11 0.45 -9.23 4.65
C SER A 11 -0.77 -9.37 3.73
N ALA A 12 -1.96 -9.57 4.31
CA ALA A 12 -3.21 -9.63 3.55
C ALA A 12 -3.55 -8.28 2.90
N LEU A 13 -3.36 -7.15 3.62
CA LEU A 13 -3.56 -5.81 3.07
C LEU A 13 -2.62 -5.55 1.87
N ILE A 14 -1.34 -5.89 2.01
CA ILE A 14 -0.35 -5.78 0.92
C ILE A 14 -0.76 -6.63 -0.27
N ALA A 15 -1.10 -7.90 -0.05
CA ALA A 15 -1.50 -8.82 -1.11
C ALA A 15 -2.71 -8.29 -1.88
N ARG A 16 -3.75 -7.85 -1.16
CA ARG A 16 -4.96 -7.30 -1.77
C ARG A 16 -4.67 -6.01 -2.55
N HIS A 17 -3.84 -5.12 -2.02
CA HIS A 17 -3.46 -3.90 -2.73
C HIS A 17 -2.69 -4.20 -4.03
N ARG A 18 -1.80 -5.21 -4.02
CA ARG A 18 -1.09 -5.65 -5.23
C ARG A 18 -2.04 -6.16 -6.31
N GLU A 19 -3.03 -6.98 -5.93
CA GLU A 19 -4.06 -7.46 -6.88
C GLU A 19 -4.79 -6.31 -7.56
N ILE A 20 -5.16 -5.28 -6.79
CA ILE A 20 -5.86 -4.12 -7.32
C ILE A 20 -4.97 -3.30 -8.25
N ILE A 21 -3.72 -3.04 -7.86
CA ILE A 21 -2.75 -2.33 -8.73
C ILE A 21 -2.58 -3.07 -10.06
N ILE A 22 -2.43 -4.40 -10.03
CA ILE A 22 -2.29 -5.21 -11.25
C ILE A 22 -3.54 -5.08 -12.12
N ALA A 23 -4.74 -5.23 -11.55
CA ALA A 23 -5.99 -5.09 -12.30
C ALA A 23 -6.16 -3.68 -12.91
N MET A 24 -5.72 -2.64 -12.20
CA MET A 24 -5.76 -1.25 -12.69
C MET A 24 -4.72 -1.00 -13.78
N LEU A 25 -3.54 -1.64 -13.71
CA LEU A 25 -2.51 -1.60 -14.76
C LEU A 25 -3.00 -2.23 -16.06
N GLU A 26 -3.51 -3.44 -15.98
CA GLU A 26 -4.02 -4.19 -17.15
C GLU A 26 -5.14 -3.43 -17.87
N SER A 27 -5.91 -2.64 -17.12
CA SER A 27 -7.03 -1.86 -17.65
C SER A 27 -6.68 -0.40 -17.98
N ASN A 28 -5.44 0.05 -17.68
CA ASN A 28 -4.99 1.45 -17.78
C ASN A 28 -5.87 2.47 -17.01
N GLN A 29 -6.33 2.10 -15.80
CA GLN A 29 -7.38 2.80 -15.04
C GLN A 29 -6.90 3.60 -13.81
N PHE A 30 -5.64 4.05 -13.77
CA PHE A 30 -5.16 4.86 -12.63
C PHE A 30 -5.77 6.27 -12.53
N SER A 31 -6.51 6.70 -13.55
CA SER A 31 -7.19 7.98 -13.56
C SER A 31 -8.67 7.83 -13.19
N PRO A 32 -9.16 8.48 -12.12
CA PRO A 32 -10.61 8.54 -11.83
C PRO A 32 -11.41 9.19 -12.96
N MET A 33 -10.76 9.96 -13.84
CA MET A 33 -11.38 10.57 -15.04
C MET A 33 -11.75 9.56 -16.14
N THR A 34 -11.20 8.34 -16.13
CA THR A 34 -11.53 7.28 -17.11
C THR A 34 -12.48 6.22 -16.56
N ALA A 35 -12.94 6.37 -15.30
CA ALA A 35 -13.88 5.44 -14.68
C ALA A 35 -15.29 5.61 -15.26
N SER A 36 -15.59 4.91 -16.35
CA SER A 36 -16.90 4.98 -17.01
C SER A 36 -17.93 3.99 -16.44
N ASP A 37 -17.52 3.08 -15.54
CA ASP A 37 -18.40 2.07 -14.94
C ASP A 37 -18.24 1.94 -13.42
N GLY A 38 -19.27 1.40 -12.77
CA GLY A 38 -19.32 1.25 -11.31
C GLY A 38 -18.25 0.30 -10.75
N ALA A 39 -17.76 -0.65 -11.56
CA ALA A 39 -16.71 -1.58 -11.16
C ALA A 39 -15.36 -0.87 -11.02
N THR A 40 -15.05 0.04 -11.94
CA THR A 40 -13.84 0.87 -11.90
C THR A 40 -13.87 1.83 -10.72
N VAL A 41 -15.02 2.48 -10.46
CA VAL A 41 -15.19 3.36 -9.29
C VAL A 41 -14.98 2.59 -7.98
N ALA A 42 -15.58 1.41 -7.84
CA ALA A 42 -15.41 0.57 -6.65
C ALA A 42 -13.93 0.17 -6.46
N ARG A 43 -13.24 -0.19 -7.55
CA ARG A 43 -11.82 -0.56 -7.52
C ARG A 43 -10.92 0.60 -7.09
N VAL A 44 -11.15 1.81 -7.62
CA VAL A 44 -10.41 3.02 -7.21
C VAL A 44 -10.65 3.35 -5.75
N ALA A 45 -11.89 3.23 -5.27
CA ALA A 45 -12.22 3.45 -3.86
C ALA A 45 -11.54 2.42 -2.94
N GLU A 46 -11.52 1.15 -3.35
CA GLU A 46 -10.84 0.09 -2.61
C GLU A 46 -9.32 0.30 -2.59
N GLU A 47 -8.71 0.69 -3.71
CA GLU A 47 -7.29 1.06 -3.80
C GLU A 47 -6.96 2.18 -2.80
N LEU A 48 -7.73 3.27 -2.82
CA LEU A 48 -7.52 4.41 -1.91
C LEU A 48 -7.61 3.99 -0.44
N MET A 49 -8.60 3.15 -0.10
CA MET A 49 -8.78 2.64 1.26
C MET A 49 -7.58 1.80 1.70
N LEU A 50 -7.15 0.85 0.87
CA LEU A 50 -6.02 -0.03 1.16
C LEU A 50 -4.71 0.75 1.26
N ARG A 51 -4.44 1.64 0.31
CA ARG A 51 -3.28 2.53 0.32
C ARG A 51 -3.21 3.32 1.62
N THR A 52 -4.32 3.94 2.02
CA THR A 52 -4.40 4.72 3.26
C THR A 52 -4.10 3.86 4.49
N ARG A 53 -4.69 2.66 4.57
CA ARG A 53 -4.42 1.71 5.67
C ARG A 53 -2.97 1.28 5.72
N ILE A 54 -2.36 0.96 4.58
CA ILE A 54 -0.95 0.53 4.50
C ILE A 54 -0.02 1.68 4.89
N ILE A 55 -0.26 2.90 4.42
CA ILE A 55 0.54 4.08 4.79
C ILE A 55 0.44 4.35 6.29
N ALA A 56 -0.75 4.25 6.88
CA ALA A 56 -0.97 4.46 8.32
C ALA A 56 -0.47 3.31 9.19
N TRP A 57 -0.22 2.12 8.62
CA TRP A 57 0.20 0.93 9.37
C TRP A 57 1.49 1.20 10.14
N GLN A 58 1.49 0.90 11.44
CA GLN A 58 2.68 1.01 12.30
C GLN A 58 3.35 -0.37 12.36
N PRO A 59 4.52 -0.56 11.75
CA PRO A 59 5.23 -1.83 11.84
C PRO A 59 5.55 -2.19 13.29
N THR A 60 5.41 -3.46 13.64
CA THR A 60 5.77 -3.96 14.98
C THR A 60 7.21 -4.49 15.04
N ASN A 61 7.78 -4.82 13.89
CA ASN A 61 9.08 -5.44 13.74
C ASN A 61 9.77 -5.00 12.44
N ARG A 62 11.04 -5.39 12.29
CA ARG A 62 11.88 -5.00 11.16
C ARG A 62 11.41 -5.58 9.83
N ASP A 63 10.88 -6.80 9.83
CA ASP A 63 10.41 -7.46 8.62
C ASP A 63 9.16 -6.78 8.07
N GLU A 64 8.21 -6.40 8.92
CA GLU A 64 7.06 -5.58 8.52
C GLU A 64 7.49 -4.24 7.95
N ALA A 65 8.46 -3.57 8.59
CA ALA A 65 8.98 -2.30 8.11
C ALA A 65 9.59 -2.42 6.71
N TYR A 66 10.37 -3.47 6.45
CA TYR A 66 10.92 -3.74 5.12
C TYR A 66 9.83 -4.08 4.10
N ARG A 67 8.87 -4.96 4.44
CA ARG A 67 7.75 -5.31 3.55
C ARG A 67 6.93 -4.09 3.18
N LYS A 68 6.68 -3.19 4.13
CA LYS A 68 5.99 -1.92 3.88
C LYS A 68 6.72 -1.09 2.84
N LEU A 69 8.03 -0.88 3.01
CA LEU A 69 8.84 -0.12 2.05
C LEU A 69 8.90 -0.80 0.68
N GLU A 70 9.16 -2.11 0.65
CA GLU A 70 9.23 -2.87 -0.60
C GLU A 70 7.93 -2.74 -1.39
N HIS A 71 6.78 -2.89 -0.71
CA HIS A 71 5.48 -2.73 -1.34
C HIS A 71 5.25 -1.31 -1.86
N LEU A 72 5.64 -0.27 -1.12
CA LEU A 72 5.51 1.11 -1.58
C LEU A 72 6.38 1.41 -2.80
N VAL A 73 7.61 0.89 -2.83
CA VAL A 73 8.51 0.99 -3.99
C VAL A 73 7.89 0.30 -5.20
N GLN A 74 7.34 -0.91 -5.02
CA GLN A 74 6.66 -1.65 -6.09
C GLN A 74 5.42 -0.90 -6.61
N ALA A 75 4.61 -0.33 -5.70
CA ALA A 75 3.44 0.46 -6.08
C ALA A 75 3.83 1.72 -6.88
N LEU A 76 4.88 2.44 -6.45
CA LEU A 76 5.43 3.58 -7.19
C LEU A 76 5.97 3.17 -8.56
N ALA A 77 6.71 2.06 -8.64
CA ALA A 77 7.24 1.53 -9.91
C ALA A 77 6.14 1.10 -10.87
N ALA A 78 5.01 0.63 -10.34
CA ALA A 78 3.79 0.35 -11.07
C ALA A 78 3.02 1.63 -11.50
N GLY A 79 3.47 2.83 -11.12
CA GLY A 79 2.81 4.08 -11.47
C GLY A 79 1.59 4.41 -10.60
N ALA A 80 1.42 3.76 -9.44
CA ALA A 80 0.36 4.10 -8.50
C ALA A 80 0.54 5.54 -7.98
N PRO A 81 -0.53 6.36 -7.92
CA PRO A 81 -0.44 7.75 -7.49
C PRO A 81 -0.28 7.84 -5.97
N ILE A 82 0.96 7.82 -5.50
CA ILE A 82 1.32 8.02 -4.09
C ILE A 82 1.97 9.40 -3.98
N ASP A 83 1.32 10.31 -3.25
CA ASP A 83 1.81 11.68 -3.09
C ASP A 83 3.00 11.77 -2.10
N ARG A 84 3.69 12.90 -2.11
CA ARG A 84 4.87 13.15 -1.27
C ARG A 84 4.58 13.03 0.23
N MET A 85 3.41 13.47 0.70
CA MET A 85 3.04 13.41 2.12
C MET A 85 2.79 11.97 2.55
N SER A 86 2.13 11.18 1.71
CA SER A 86 1.96 9.74 1.89
C SER A 86 3.30 9.00 2.00
N VAL A 87 4.27 9.34 1.15
CA VAL A 87 5.64 8.79 1.24
C VAL A 87 6.33 9.20 2.54
N ASP A 88 6.27 10.49 2.90
CA ASP A 88 6.89 10.99 4.14
C ASP A 88 6.35 10.30 5.40
N ILE A 89 5.03 10.13 5.48
CA ILE A 89 4.38 9.39 6.58
C ILE A 89 4.91 7.95 6.62
N ALA A 90 4.87 7.25 5.49
CA ALA A 90 5.32 5.87 5.44
C ALA A 90 6.79 5.71 5.86
N VAL A 91 7.69 6.58 5.39
CA VAL A 91 9.11 6.57 5.75
C VAL A 91 9.29 6.80 7.25
N LYS A 92 8.60 7.78 7.84
CA LYS A 92 8.67 8.05 9.29
C LYS A 92 8.25 6.85 10.13
N THR A 93 7.22 6.10 9.70
CA THR A 93 6.77 4.91 10.45
C THR A 93 7.77 3.75 10.45
N VAL A 94 8.68 3.69 9.48
CA VAL A 94 9.66 2.59 9.37
C VAL A 94 11.06 3.00 9.85
N GLU A 95 11.32 4.31 10.00
CA GLU A 95 12.63 4.88 10.31
C GLU A 95 13.28 4.26 11.55
N SER A 96 12.51 4.10 12.63
CA SER A 96 13.00 3.54 13.90
C SER A 96 13.54 2.10 13.79
N PHE A 97 13.08 1.33 12.80
CA PHE A 97 13.49 -0.06 12.54
C PHE A 97 14.71 -0.16 11.61
N ILE A 98 14.93 0.86 10.77
CA ILE A 98 15.94 0.82 9.70
C ILE A 98 17.18 1.62 10.10
N SER A 99 17.00 2.74 10.80
CA SER A 99 18.09 3.67 11.16
C SER A 99 19.01 3.17 12.29
N ARG A 100 18.74 2.01 12.90
CA ARG A 100 19.65 1.39 13.87
C ARG A 100 20.71 0.54 13.14
N ARG A 101 21.88 1.16 12.92
CA ARG A 101 23.17 0.49 12.75
C ARG A 101 23.88 0.37 14.09
#